data_AF-A0A2T0G1D8-F1
#
_entry.id   AF-A0A2T0G1D8-F1
#
_cell.length_a   1.000
_cell.length_b   1.000
_cell.length_c   1.000
_cell.angle_alpha   90.00
_cell.angle_beta   90.00
_cell.angle_gamma   90.00
#
_symmetry.space_group_name_H-M   'P 1'
#
loop_
_entity.id
_entity.type
_entity.pdbx_description
1 polymer ?
#
loop_
_entity_poly.entity_id
_entity_poly.type
_entity_poly.pdbx_seq_one_letter_code
_entity_poly.pdbx_strand_id
1 'polypeptide(L)'
;MATNKRYYWIKLKEEFFTDKRIKRLRRISGGDTYTIIYLKLLLLSLKDEGKLYYDGVESDFIKELALTIDETDDDVMVTVNYLINQGLLEVVTENDEYYLTEIPNLIGSETASTRRSRKSRELKMLQCNTNATHKQQKCNGEIEIEKDIEIDKEREGEIEKDKKSTPIFYGEFKNVRLSKEEYKNLKEKLNSHTDKMINKLSRYMESRGKTYQNHYATILNWYEKDKDKLRHQGLNKKMNYDVGESL
;
A
#
# COMPACT_ATOMS: atom_id res chain seq x y z
N MET A 1 -8.33 -0.40 -18.32
CA MET A 1 -8.39 -1.54 -17.40
C MET A 1 -7.51 -1.23 -16.19
N ALA A 2 -8.00 -1.38 -14.96
CA ALA A 2 -7.20 -1.10 -13.78
C ALA A 2 -6.14 -2.20 -13.61
N THR A 3 -4.86 -1.83 -13.61
CA THR A 3 -3.77 -2.77 -13.36
C THR A 3 -3.81 -3.20 -11.89
N ASN A 4 -4.13 -4.47 -11.64
CA ASN A 4 -4.07 -5.04 -10.29
C ASN A 4 -2.60 -5.14 -9.87
N LYS A 5 -2.11 -4.11 -9.17
CA LYS A 5 -0.76 -4.13 -8.59
C LYS A 5 -0.67 -5.25 -7.56
N ARG A 6 0.18 -6.22 -7.83
CA ARG A 6 0.52 -7.34 -6.93
C ARG A 6 1.85 -7.02 -6.26
N TYR A 7 1.91 -7.26 -4.96
CA TYR A 7 3.14 -7.09 -4.18
C TYR A 7 3.67 -8.45 -3.79
N TYR A 8 4.97 -8.61 -3.91
CA TYR A 8 5.70 -9.82 -3.55
C TYR A 8 6.69 -9.50 -2.43
N TRP A 9 6.90 -10.46 -1.53
CA TRP A 9 7.97 -10.42 -0.53
C TRP A 9 8.50 -11.82 -0.29
N ILE A 10 9.77 -11.88 0.10
CA ILE A 10 10.39 -13.10 0.61
C ILE A 10 10.23 -13.11 2.12
N LYS A 11 9.71 -14.21 2.67
CA LYS A 11 9.74 -14.49 4.10
C LYS A 11 10.85 -15.50 4.36
N LEU A 12 12.02 -15.02 4.81
CA LEU A 12 13.11 -15.90 5.18
C LEU A 12 12.76 -16.70 6.43
N LYS A 13 13.09 -18.00 6.42
CA LYS A 13 13.04 -18.86 7.61
C LYS A 13 14.05 -18.35 8.63
N GLU A 14 13.74 -18.47 9.93
CA GLU A 14 14.67 -18.14 11.02
C GLU A 14 16.00 -18.90 10.86
N GLU A 15 15.91 -20.12 10.33
CA GLU A 15 17.05 -21.00 10.12
C GLU A 15 17.82 -20.75 8.80
N PHE A 16 17.48 -19.73 8.02
CA PHE A 16 18.11 -19.51 6.70
C PHE A 16 19.63 -19.44 6.77
N PHE A 17 20.18 -18.62 7.69
CA PHE A 17 21.62 -18.51 7.88
C PHE A 17 22.20 -19.63 8.75
N THR A 18 21.35 -20.41 9.44
CA THR A 18 21.81 -21.54 10.26
C THR A 18 21.89 -22.84 9.46
N ASP A 19 21.19 -22.92 8.31
CA ASP A 19 21.23 -24.01 7.36
C ASP A 19 22.67 -24.32 6.94
N LYS A 20 23.03 -25.60 6.99
CA LYS A 20 24.35 -26.10 6.63
C LYS A 20 24.71 -25.75 5.18
N ARG A 21 23.74 -25.74 4.26
CA ARG A 21 23.93 -25.37 2.85
C ARG A 21 24.34 -23.90 2.71
N ILE A 22 23.68 -23.00 3.43
CA ILE A 22 23.98 -21.56 3.41
C ILE A 22 25.27 -21.25 4.17
N LYS A 23 25.50 -21.90 5.32
CA LYS A 23 26.78 -21.79 6.04
C LYS A 23 27.97 -22.23 5.21
N ARG A 24 27.82 -23.30 4.41
CA ARG A 24 28.87 -23.78 3.52
C ARG A 24 29.11 -22.79 2.38
N LEU A 25 28.08 -22.20 1.79
CA LEU A 25 28.21 -21.15 0.77
C LEU A 25 29.02 -19.96 1.30
N ARG A 26 28.69 -19.50 2.51
CA ARG A 26 29.35 -18.37 3.17
C ARG A 26 30.80 -18.63 3.61
N ARG A 27 31.24 -19.89 3.67
CA ARG A 27 32.63 -20.24 4.00
C ARG A 27 33.57 -20.13 2.81
N ILE A 28 33.03 -20.06 1.59
CA ILE A 28 33.83 -19.86 0.38
C ILE A 28 34.32 -18.40 0.36
N SER A 29 35.49 -18.15 -0.24
CA SER A 29 35.92 -16.76 -0.50
C SER A 29 34.87 -16.05 -1.35
N GLY A 30 34.43 -14.86 -0.95
CA GLY A 30 33.31 -14.17 -1.60
C GLY A 30 31.93 -14.75 -1.26
N GLY A 31 31.82 -15.65 -0.28
CA GLY A 31 30.57 -16.32 0.08
C GLY A 31 29.44 -15.39 0.54
N ASP A 32 29.77 -14.20 1.05
CA ASP A 32 28.77 -13.18 1.36
C ASP A 32 28.15 -12.60 0.07
N THR A 33 28.96 -12.34 -0.98
CA THR A 33 28.49 -11.96 -2.32
C THR A 33 27.59 -13.03 -2.91
N TYR A 34 28.00 -14.31 -2.84
CA TYR A 34 27.20 -15.42 -3.37
C TYR A 34 25.86 -15.58 -2.63
N THR A 35 25.84 -15.29 -1.33
CA THR A 35 24.61 -15.30 -0.54
C THR A 35 23.67 -14.16 -0.97
N ILE A 36 24.23 -12.98 -1.26
CA ILE A 36 23.46 -11.85 -1.80
C ILE A 36 22.91 -12.19 -3.19
N ILE A 37 23.72 -12.77 -4.09
CA ILE A 37 23.29 -13.24 -5.41
C ILE A 37 22.12 -14.22 -5.26
N TYR A 38 22.22 -15.21 -4.38
CA TYR A 38 21.13 -16.15 -4.14
C TYR A 38 19.83 -15.45 -3.70
N LEU A 39 19.92 -14.47 -2.78
CA LEU A 39 18.76 -13.67 -2.38
C LEU A 39 18.19 -12.84 -3.54
N LYS A 40 19.04 -12.27 -4.41
CA LYS A 40 18.60 -11.56 -5.63
C LYS A 40 17.87 -12.49 -6.60
N LEU A 41 18.37 -13.70 -6.82
CA LEU A 41 17.71 -14.71 -7.65
C LEU A 41 16.35 -15.13 -7.07
N LEU A 42 16.27 -15.29 -5.74
CA LEU A 42 15.00 -15.54 -5.06
C LEU A 42 14.00 -14.40 -5.26
N LEU A 43 14.46 -13.13 -5.32
CA LEU A 43 13.61 -11.97 -5.57
C LEU A 43 13.14 -11.89 -7.02
N LEU A 44 14.03 -12.21 -7.96
CA LEU A 44 13.76 -12.13 -9.40
C LEU A 44 12.65 -13.11 -9.81
N SER A 45 12.75 -14.34 -9.33
CA SER A 45 11.81 -15.42 -9.60
C SER A 45 10.45 -15.31 -8.88
N LEU A 46 10.26 -14.31 -8.00
CA LEU A 46 8.98 -14.11 -7.28
C LEU A 46 7.79 -13.87 -8.20
N LYS A 47 8.02 -13.24 -9.36
CA LYS A 47 6.97 -12.92 -10.32
C LYS A 47 6.42 -14.18 -10.99
N ASP A 48 7.27 -15.19 -11.13
CA ASP A 48 7.07 -16.37 -11.96
C ASP A 48 7.10 -17.67 -11.13
N GLU A 49 6.66 -17.58 -9.87
CA GLU A 49 6.47 -18.72 -8.96
C GLU A 49 7.73 -19.57 -8.72
N GLY A 50 8.90 -18.93 -8.81
CA GLY A 50 10.19 -19.55 -8.57
C GLY A 50 10.95 -19.98 -9.83
N LYS A 51 10.43 -19.64 -11.00
CA LYS A 51 11.08 -19.86 -12.28
C LYS A 51 11.97 -18.69 -12.66
N LEU A 52 13.09 -19.00 -13.30
CA LEU A 52 13.97 -18.07 -13.98
C LEU A 52 14.02 -18.47 -15.45
N TYR A 53 13.86 -17.48 -16.33
CA TYR A 53 13.87 -17.65 -17.77
C TYR A 53 15.11 -17.01 -18.36
N TYR A 54 15.46 -17.48 -19.56
CA TYR A 54 16.49 -16.92 -20.41
C TYR A 54 15.80 -16.30 -21.62
N ASP A 55 15.84 -14.97 -21.73
CA ASP A 55 15.19 -14.22 -22.82
C ASP A 55 16.07 -14.18 -24.09
N GLY A 56 17.31 -14.68 -24.03
CA GLY A 56 18.23 -14.77 -25.17
C GLY A 56 18.84 -13.42 -25.55
N VAL A 57 18.89 -12.47 -24.61
CA VAL A 57 19.46 -11.13 -24.82
C VAL A 57 20.98 -11.21 -24.81
N GLU A 58 21.53 -12.04 -23.93
CA GLU A 58 22.96 -12.31 -23.82
C GLU A 58 23.35 -13.65 -24.43
N SER A 59 24.64 -13.90 -24.55
CA SER A 59 25.16 -15.17 -25.11
C SER A 59 24.94 -16.42 -24.23
N ASP A 60 24.70 -16.23 -22.93
CA ASP A 60 24.54 -17.31 -21.95
C ASP A 60 23.59 -16.88 -20.84
N PHE A 61 22.89 -17.84 -20.22
CA PHE A 61 21.98 -17.61 -19.10
C PHE A 61 22.67 -16.92 -17.93
N ILE A 62 23.92 -17.32 -17.64
CA ILE A 62 24.70 -16.74 -16.55
C ILE A 62 24.98 -15.26 -16.77
N LYS A 63 25.31 -14.87 -18.02
CA LYS A 63 25.58 -13.47 -18.37
C LYS A 63 24.32 -12.62 -18.33
N GLU A 64 23.20 -13.18 -18.80
CA GLU A 64 21.91 -12.47 -18.71
C GLU A 64 21.49 -12.26 -17.26
N LEU A 65 21.66 -13.27 -16.42
CA LEU A 65 21.43 -13.15 -14.97
C LEU A 65 22.36 -12.10 -14.37
N ALA A 66 23.66 -12.14 -14.66
CA ALA A 66 24.65 -11.19 -14.17
C ALA A 66 24.28 -9.74 -14.53
N LEU A 67 23.84 -9.51 -15.77
CA LEU A 67 23.33 -8.22 -16.23
C LEU A 67 22.04 -7.82 -15.50
N THR A 68 21.14 -8.77 -15.23
CA THR A 68 19.84 -8.50 -14.58
C THR A 68 19.99 -8.16 -13.10
N ILE A 69 20.94 -8.79 -12.42
CA ILE A 69 21.15 -8.62 -10.97
C ILE A 69 22.26 -7.63 -10.62
N ASP A 70 22.93 -7.06 -11.63
CA ASP A 70 24.08 -6.16 -11.54
C ASP A 70 25.25 -6.79 -10.74
N GLU A 71 25.68 -8.00 -11.11
CA GLU A 71 26.80 -8.72 -10.49
C GLU A 71 27.77 -9.25 -11.55
N THR A 72 28.94 -9.74 -11.14
CA THR A 72 29.94 -10.25 -12.10
C THR A 72 29.57 -11.64 -12.62
N ASP A 73 29.87 -11.90 -13.89
CA ASP A 73 29.63 -13.21 -14.53
C ASP A 73 30.25 -14.36 -13.72
N ASP A 74 31.47 -14.18 -13.21
CA ASP A 74 32.19 -15.18 -12.43
C ASP A 74 31.47 -15.49 -11.11
N ASP A 75 31.01 -14.46 -10.38
CA ASP A 75 30.32 -14.65 -9.10
C ASP A 75 28.95 -15.31 -9.29
N VAL A 76 28.23 -14.94 -10.35
CA VAL A 76 26.95 -15.58 -10.71
C VAL A 76 27.17 -17.03 -11.11
N MET A 77 28.19 -17.32 -11.93
CA MET A 77 28.54 -18.67 -12.34
C MET A 77 28.85 -19.57 -11.14
N VAL A 78 29.70 -19.11 -10.22
CA VAL A 78 30.04 -19.86 -9.00
C VAL A 78 28.79 -20.10 -8.15
N THR A 79 27.95 -19.09 -8.00
CA THR A 79 26.73 -19.18 -7.20
C THR A 79 25.73 -20.17 -7.79
N VAL A 80 25.40 -20.04 -9.08
CA VAL A 80 24.44 -20.92 -9.78
C VAL A 80 24.89 -22.38 -9.70
N ASN A 81 26.17 -22.65 -10.00
CA ASN A 81 26.72 -24.01 -9.90
C ASN A 81 26.64 -24.56 -8.48
N TYR A 82 26.91 -23.74 -7.46
CA TYR A 82 26.77 -24.16 -6.08
C TYR A 82 25.32 -24.51 -5.72
N LEU A 83 24.37 -23.68 -6.14
CA LEU A 83 22.95 -23.87 -5.85
C LEU A 83 22.42 -25.15 -6.49
N ILE A 84 22.82 -25.46 -7.73
CA ILE A 84 22.50 -26.72 -8.41
C ILE A 84 23.04 -27.91 -7.61
N ASN A 85 24.32 -27.87 -7.24
CA ASN A 85 24.97 -28.94 -6.48
C ASN A 85 24.37 -29.17 -5.08
N GLN A 86 23.77 -28.15 -4.46
CA GLN A 86 23.09 -28.28 -3.16
C GLN A 86 21.58 -28.54 -3.29
N GLY A 87 21.05 -28.68 -4.51
CA GLY A 87 19.62 -28.88 -4.77
C GLY A 87 18.75 -27.67 -4.41
N LEU A 88 19.34 -26.48 -4.36
CA LEU A 88 18.63 -25.20 -4.14
C LEU A 88 18.12 -24.60 -5.45
N LEU A 89 18.71 -25.00 -6.57
CA LEU A 89 18.31 -24.66 -7.92
C LEU A 89 18.25 -25.94 -8.76
N GLU A 90 17.16 -26.15 -9.47
CA GLU A 90 16.95 -27.31 -10.33
C GLU A 90 16.93 -26.84 -11.78
N VAL A 91 17.66 -27.54 -12.65
CA VAL A 91 17.67 -27.26 -14.10
C VAL A 91 16.67 -28.20 -14.74
N VAL A 92 15.60 -27.63 -15.29
CA VAL A 92 14.59 -28.38 -16.06
C VAL A 92 15.06 -28.40 -17.51
N THR A 93 15.83 -29.43 -17.87
CA THR A 93 16.45 -29.62 -19.19
C THR A 93 15.47 -29.70 -20.35
N GLU A 94 14.18 -29.90 -20.09
CA GLU A 94 13.15 -29.98 -21.14
C GLU A 94 12.77 -28.59 -21.69
N ASN A 95 12.93 -27.53 -20.89
CA ASN A 95 12.51 -26.17 -21.24
C ASN A 95 13.61 -25.10 -21.07
N ASP A 96 14.85 -25.51 -20.78
CA ASP A 96 15.94 -24.60 -20.36
C ASP A 96 15.53 -23.67 -19.20
N GLU A 97 14.64 -24.16 -18.33
CA GLU A 97 14.09 -23.42 -17.20
C GLU A 97 14.89 -23.72 -15.93
N TYR A 98 15.16 -22.69 -15.13
CA TYR A 98 15.78 -22.85 -13.81
C TYR A 98 14.74 -22.63 -12.72
N TYR A 99 14.62 -23.59 -11.81
CA TYR A 99 13.63 -23.58 -10.74
C TYR A 99 14.28 -23.51 -9.36
N LEU A 100 13.90 -22.52 -8.56
CA LEU A 100 14.37 -22.38 -7.18
C LEU A 100 13.48 -23.19 -6.23
N THR A 101 14.02 -24.29 -5.72
CA THR A 101 13.26 -25.32 -5.01
C THR A 101 12.69 -24.86 -3.65
N GLU A 102 13.32 -23.88 -3.00
CA GLU A 102 12.89 -23.37 -1.69
C GLU A 102 11.75 -22.34 -1.77
N ILE A 103 11.40 -21.90 -2.98
CA ILE A 103 10.50 -20.77 -3.20
C ILE A 103 9.05 -20.96 -2.74
N PRO A 104 8.38 -22.10 -3.02
CA PRO A 104 6.99 -22.30 -2.61
C PRO A 104 6.78 -22.13 -1.09
N ASN A 105 7.82 -22.41 -0.31
CA ASN A 105 7.80 -22.33 1.15
C ASN A 105 8.19 -20.94 1.70
N LEU A 106 8.74 -20.06 0.86
CA LEU A 106 9.29 -18.75 1.24
C LEU A 106 8.45 -17.56 0.71
N ILE A 107 7.53 -17.79 -0.23
CA ILE A 107 6.74 -16.73 -0.87
C ILE A 107 5.44 -16.43 -0.11
N GLY A 108 5.20 -15.14 0.12
CA GLY A 108 3.85 -14.61 0.28
C GLY A 108 3.52 -13.62 -0.83
N SER A 109 2.26 -13.59 -1.27
CA SER A 109 1.76 -12.57 -2.19
C SER A 109 0.54 -11.87 -1.60
N GLU A 110 0.45 -10.55 -1.76
CA GLU A 110 -0.62 -9.71 -1.20
C GLU A 110 -1.11 -8.77 -2.29
N THR A 111 -2.43 -8.61 -2.37
CA THR A 111 -3.04 -7.61 -3.25
C THR A 111 -2.92 -6.21 -2.64
N ALA A 112 -2.95 -5.19 -3.50
CA ALA A 112 -2.83 -3.80 -3.05
C ALA A 112 -3.90 -3.35 -2.03
N SER A 113 -5.06 -4.01 -1.97
CA SER A 113 -6.07 -3.79 -0.92
C SER A 113 -5.61 -4.32 0.44
N THR A 114 -5.06 -5.52 0.48
CA THR A 114 -4.68 -6.20 1.72
C THR A 114 -3.43 -5.54 2.31
N ARG A 115 -2.45 -5.15 1.47
CA ARG A 115 -1.26 -4.38 1.92
C ARG A 115 -1.64 -3.05 2.58
N ARG A 116 -2.59 -2.31 2.00
CA ARG A 116 -3.10 -1.06 2.59
C ARG A 116 -3.77 -1.31 3.94
N SER A 117 -4.52 -2.41 4.07
CA SER A 117 -5.13 -2.82 5.33
C SER A 117 -4.08 -3.15 6.40
N ARG A 118 -3.06 -3.96 6.06
CA ARG A 118 -1.95 -4.30 6.98
C ARG A 118 -1.20 -3.05 7.44
N LYS A 119 -0.79 -2.18 6.52
CA LYS A 119 -0.10 -0.92 6.84
C LYS A 119 -0.95 -0.02 7.75
N SER A 120 -2.27 0.02 7.55
CA SER A 120 -3.17 0.77 8.44
C SER A 120 -3.25 0.17 9.84
N ARG A 121 -3.18 -1.16 10.00
CA ARG A 121 -3.17 -1.82 11.31
C ARG A 121 -1.84 -1.60 12.04
N GLU A 122 -0.71 -1.69 11.34
CA GLU A 122 0.62 -1.43 11.89
C GLU A 122 0.76 -0.01 12.43
N LEU A 123 0.28 1.00 11.68
CA LEU A 123 0.26 2.38 12.14
C LEU A 123 -0.61 2.59 13.39
N LYS A 124 -1.73 1.87 13.51
CA LYS A 124 -2.60 1.92 14.69
C LYS A 124 -1.95 1.28 15.91
N MET A 125 -1.22 0.16 15.75
CA MET A 125 -0.48 -0.47 16.86
C MET A 125 0.68 0.40 17.36
N LEU A 126 1.41 1.06 16.45
CA LEU A 126 2.51 1.97 16.81
C LEU A 126 2.03 3.18 17.64
N GLN A 127 0.79 3.62 17.45
CA GLN A 127 0.19 4.71 18.24
C GLN A 127 -0.35 4.24 19.61
N CYS A 128 -0.47 2.94 19.85
CA CYS A 128 -0.94 2.40 21.13
C CYS A 128 0.19 2.17 22.14
N ASN A 129 1.47 2.27 21.74
CA ASN A 129 2.61 2.17 22.65
C ASN A 129 2.96 3.49 23.36
N THR A 130 2.23 4.58 23.08
CA THR A 130 2.27 5.78 23.92
C THR A 130 1.33 5.56 25.10
N ASN A 131 1.92 5.26 26.25
CA ASN A 131 1.24 4.99 27.51
C ASN A 131 0.09 5.96 27.78
N ALA A 132 -1.02 5.36 28.20
CA ALA A 132 -2.19 6.03 28.73
C ALA A 132 -1.80 6.90 29.94
N THR A 133 -1.97 8.23 29.81
CA THR A 133 -2.10 9.12 30.96
C THR A 133 -3.41 9.89 30.85
N HIS A 134 -4.20 9.75 31.90
CA HIS A 134 -5.50 10.36 32.11
C HIS A 134 -5.48 11.91 32.12
N LYS A 135 -6.61 12.46 31.67
CA LYS A 135 -7.24 13.74 32.05
C LYS A 135 -6.56 15.07 31.66
N GLN A 136 -7.35 15.84 30.90
CA GLN A 136 -7.61 17.28 31.01
C GLN A 136 -6.42 18.22 31.31
N GLN A 137 -6.07 19.11 30.36
CA GLN A 137 -6.31 20.56 30.45
C GLN A 137 -5.64 21.30 29.30
N LYS A 138 -6.21 22.47 29.01
CA LYS A 138 -5.70 23.53 28.14
C LYS A 138 -4.23 23.86 28.47
N CYS A 139 -3.43 24.15 27.45
CA CYS A 139 -2.73 25.43 27.28
C CYS A 139 -1.74 25.34 26.10
N ASN A 140 -1.62 26.46 25.38
CA ASN A 140 -0.49 26.75 24.49
C ASN A 140 0.82 26.62 25.27
N GLY A 141 1.82 25.99 24.67
CA GLY A 141 3.18 25.92 25.18
C GLY A 141 4.05 25.22 24.16
N GLU A 142 5.05 25.95 23.67
CA GLU A 142 6.08 25.52 22.73
C GLU A 142 6.76 24.24 23.24
N ILE A 143 6.94 23.26 22.36
CA ILE A 143 7.88 22.16 22.59
C ILE A 143 8.69 22.02 21.30
N GLU A 144 9.88 22.59 21.35
CA GLU A 144 11.02 22.26 20.50
C GLU A 144 11.25 20.75 20.58
N ILE A 145 11.10 20.06 19.45
CA ILE A 145 11.68 18.75 19.27
C ILE A 145 12.67 18.89 18.13
N GLU A 146 13.89 19.28 18.50
CA GLU A 146 15.09 19.00 17.73
C GLU A 146 15.15 17.48 17.49
N LYS A 147 14.94 17.09 16.25
CA LYS A 147 15.44 15.81 15.75
C LYS A 147 16.21 16.11 14.48
N ASP A 148 17.50 16.33 14.69
CA ASP A 148 18.55 16.22 13.69
C ASP A 148 18.43 14.87 12.99
N ILE A 149 18.11 14.92 11.70
CA ILE A 149 18.50 13.87 10.77
C ILE A 149 19.08 14.61 9.56
N GLU A 150 20.38 14.89 9.66
CA GLU A 150 21.25 15.06 8.49
C GLU A 150 21.20 13.77 7.68
N ILE A 151 20.61 13.82 6.48
CA ILE A 151 21.08 13.00 5.36
C ILE A 151 21.24 13.93 4.17
N ASP A 152 22.49 13.97 3.73
CA ASP A 152 23.11 14.89 2.79
C ASP A 152 22.55 14.76 1.37
N LYS A 153 22.73 15.86 0.64
CA LYS A 153 22.27 16.13 -0.74
C LYS A 153 23.05 15.32 -1.77
N GLU A 154 22.40 14.99 -2.89
CA GLU A 154 22.77 15.45 -4.25
C GLU A 154 21.75 14.91 -5.28
N ARG A 155 20.94 15.81 -5.88
CA ARG A 155 20.94 16.25 -7.30
C ARG A 155 20.32 15.20 -8.26
N GLU A 156 19.33 15.48 -9.11
CA GLU A 156 18.98 16.69 -9.88
C GLU A 156 17.48 16.70 -10.25
N GLY A 157 16.95 17.88 -10.63
CA GLY A 157 15.74 17.99 -11.47
C GLY A 157 14.60 18.82 -10.89
N GLU A 158 14.74 20.14 -10.94
CA GLU A 158 13.67 21.12 -10.70
C GLU A 158 12.49 20.91 -11.66
N ILE A 159 11.25 21.09 -11.17
CA ILE A 159 10.24 22.03 -11.69
C ILE A 159 9.05 22.02 -10.71
N GLU A 160 8.71 23.22 -10.26
CA GLU A 160 7.64 23.56 -9.33
C GLU A 160 6.23 23.26 -9.88
N LYS A 161 5.32 22.74 -9.03
CA LYS A 161 4.10 23.44 -8.55
C LYS A 161 3.07 22.48 -7.92
N ASP A 162 2.36 23.06 -6.95
CA ASP A 162 1.11 22.65 -6.32
C ASP A 162 1.14 21.73 -5.08
N LYS A 163 1.17 22.44 -3.95
CA LYS A 163 0.65 22.14 -2.61
C LYS A 163 -0.23 20.87 -2.55
N LYS A 164 0.38 19.73 -2.22
CA LYS A 164 -0.35 18.54 -1.77
C LYS A 164 -0.99 18.84 -0.41
N SER A 165 -2.21 19.38 -0.46
CA SER A 165 -3.13 19.46 0.68
C SER A 165 -3.18 18.08 1.34
N THR A 166 -2.81 18.02 2.62
CA THR A 166 -3.06 16.84 3.44
C THR A 166 -4.55 16.47 3.34
N PRO A 167 -4.89 15.18 3.13
CA PRO A 167 -6.28 14.75 3.04
C PRO A 167 -6.95 14.93 4.41
N ILE A 168 -8.03 15.70 4.46
CA ILE A 168 -8.81 15.94 5.67
C ILE A 168 -9.97 14.94 5.71
N PHE A 169 -10.23 14.38 6.88
CA PHE A 169 -11.33 13.44 7.09
C PHE A 169 -12.47 14.14 7.84
N TYR A 170 -13.66 14.06 7.26
CA TYR A 170 -14.90 14.64 7.77
C TYR A 170 -15.90 13.55 8.14
N GLY A 171 -17.01 13.98 8.77
CA GLY A 171 -18.09 13.11 9.22
C GLY A 171 -17.92 12.61 10.65
N GLU A 172 -19.02 12.15 11.24
CA GLU A 172 -19.12 11.66 12.63
C GLU A 172 -18.07 10.58 12.96
N PHE A 173 -17.80 9.67 12.02
CA PHE A 173 -16.81 8.59 12.20
C PHE A 173 -15.44 8.89 11.57
N LYS A 174 -15.19 10.13 11.12
CA LYS A 174 -13.95 10.55 10.42
C LYS A 174 -13.54 9.62 9.27
N ASN A 175 -14.51 9.10 8.52
CA ASN A 175 -14.32 8.15 7.43
C ASN A 175 -14.58 8.76 6.03
N VAL A 176 -14.97 10.04 5.97
CA VAL A 176 -15.21 10.77 4.71
C VAL A 176 -14.00 11.66 4.35
N ARG A 177 -13.07 11.11 3.58
CA ARG A 177 -11.95 11.84 2.96
C ARG A 177 -12.42 12.90 1.95
N LEU A 178 -12.10 14.17 2.20
CA LEU A 178 -12.29 15.29 1.26
C LEU A 178 -11.06 16.22 1.29
N SER A 179 -10.72 16.82 0.15
CA SER A 179 -9.76 17.93 0.12
C SER A 179 -10.39 19.23 0.67
N LYS A 180 -9.57 20.22 1.02
CA LYS A 180 -10.06 21.55 1.42
C LYS A 180 -10.94 22.19 0.34
N GLU A 181 -10.57 22.00 -0.92
CA GLU A 181 -11.30 22.49 -2.09
C GLU A 181 -12.63 21.74 -2.28
N GLU A 182 -12.62 20.41 -2.17
CA GLU A 182 -13.84 19.59 -2.28
C GLU A 182 -14.83 19.94 -1.17
N TYR A 183 -14.36 20.13 0.06
CA TYR A 183 -15.20 20.55 1.17
C TYR A 183 -15.79 21.95 0.95
N LYS A 184 -14.97 22.90 0.47
CA LYS A 184 -15.43 24.25 0.12
C LYS A 184 -16.51 24.21 -0.97
N ASN A 185 -16.29 23.42 -2.03
CA ASN A 185 -17.24 23.25 -3.12
C ASN A 185 -18.55 22.59 -2.66
N LEU A 186 -18.50 21.62 -1.73
CA LEU A 186 -19.71 21.07 -1.12
C LEU A 186 -20.45 22.13 -0.31
N LYS A 187 -19.73 22.92 0.48
CA LYS A 187 -20.32 23.99 1.29
C LYS A 187 -21.03 25.03 0.43
N GLU A 188 -20.46 25.40 -0.71
CA GLU A 188 -21.07 26.34 -1.67
C GLU A 188 -22.30 25.74 -2.39
N LYS A 189 -22.28 24.44 -2.71
CA LYS A 189 -23.39 23.79 -3.45
C LYS A 189 -24.55 23.33 -2.58
N LEU A 190 -24.26 22.80 -1.39
CA LEU A 190 -25.25 22.18 -0.49
C LEU A 190 -25.64 23.09 0.67
N ASN A 191 -24.88 24.17 0.93
CA ASN A 191 -25.10 25.12 2.03
C ASN A 191 -25.30 24.39 3.36
N SER A 192 -26.48 24.55 3.99
CA SER A 192 -26.84 23.95 5.28
C SER A 192 -26.97 22.42 5.26
N HIS A 193 -27.03 21.80 4.07
CA HIS A 193 -27.14 20.34 3.93
C HIS A 193 -25.77 19.64 3.88
N THR A 194 -24.68 20.41 3.84
CA THR A 194 -23.32 19.89 3.67
C THR A 194 -22.97 18.87 4.77
N ASP A 195 -23.06 19.27 6.03
CA ASP A 195 -22.74 18.39 7.17
C ASP A 195 -23.71 17.21 7.26
N LYS A 196 -24.99 17.44 6.94
CA LYS A 196 -26.00 16.38 6.92
C LYS A 196 -25.67 15.29 5.90
N MET A 197 -25.23 15.67 4.70
CA MET A 197 -24.88 14.72 3.65
C MET A 197 -23.54 14.03 3.92
N ILE A 198 -22.55 14.75 4.46
CA ILE A 198 -21.29 14.17 4.92
C ILE A 198 -21.56 13.11 6.00
N ASN A 199 -22.39 13.42 7.01
CA ASN A 199 -22.73 12.48 8.07
C ASN A 199 -23.60 11.32 7.59
N LYS A 200 -24.48 11.54 6.61
CA LYS A 200 -25.26 10.47 5.97
C LYS A 200 -24.33 9.45 5.30
N LEU A 201 -23.33 9.92 4.55
CA LEU A 201 -22.32 9.04 3.95
C LEU A 201 -21.47 8.36 5.02
N SER A 202 -21.04 9.11 6.03
CA SER A 202 -20.24 8.61 7.16
C SER A 202 -20.90 7.44 7.89
N ARG A 203 -22.19 7.57 8.25
CA ARG A 203 -23.00 6.52 8.88
C ARG A 203 -23.23 5.33 7.95
N TYR A 204 -23.47 5.57 6.67
CA TYR A 204 -23.74 4.50 5.71
C TYR A 204 -22.50 3.63 5.48
N MET A 205 -21.32 4.24 5.38
CA MET A 205 -20.05 3.52 5.24
C MET A 205 -19.78 2.66 6.49
N GLU A 206 -20.01 3.21 7.67
CA GLU A 206 -19.80 2.49 8.93
C GLU A 206 -20.79 1.33 9.13
N SER A 207 -22.08 1.56 8.86
CA SER A 207 -23.14 0.55 9.07
C SER A 207 -23.16 -0.56 8.03
N ARG A 208 -22.78 -0.29 6.77
CA ARG A 208 -22.84 -1.26 5.66
C ARG A 208 -21.46 -1.79 5.27
N GLY A 209 -20.38 -1.31 5.88
CA GLY A 209 -19.00 -1.66 5.52
C GLY A 209 -18.61 -1.28 4.08
N LYS A 210 -19.35 -0.36 3.45
CA LYS A 210 -19.10 0.06 2.06
C LYS A 210 -18.04 1.15 1.99
N THR A 211 -17.15 1.04 1.01
CA THR A 211 -16.12 2.05 0.73
C THR A 211 -16.33 2.66 -0.65
N TYR A 212 -16.15 3.97 -0.77
CA TYR A 212 -16.32 4.69 -2.03
C TYR A 212 -14.97 5.26 -2.49
N GLN A 213 -14.70 5.22 -3.80
CA GLN A 213 -13.44 5.72 -4.35
C GLN A 213 -13.34 7.26 -4.28
N ASN A 214 -14.45 7.96 -4.50
CA ASN A 214 -14.54 9.41 -4.38
C ASN A 214 -15.75 9.79 -3.52
N HIS A 215 -15.47 10.28 -2.31
CA HIS A 215 -16.51 10.67 -1.36
C HIS A 215 -17.25 11.95 -1.79
N TYR A 216 -16.53 12.92 -2.37
CA TYR A 216 -17.12 14.15 -2.90
C TYR A 216 -18.19 13.85 -3.97
N ALA A 217 -17.86 13.02 -4.97
CA ALA A 217 -18.78 12.63 -6.03
C ALA A 217 -19.97 11.83 -5.49
N THR A 218 -19.75 10.98 -4.48
CA THR A 218 -20.82 10.20 -3.84
C THR A 218 -21.82 11.11 -3.11
N ILE A 219 -21.31 12.10 -2.37
CA ILE A 219 -22.14 13.09 -1.69
C ILE A 219 -22.95 13.91 -2.68
N LEU A 220 -22.34 14.36 -3.78
CA LEU A 220 -23.04 15.09 -4.84
C LEU A 220 -24.14 14.24 -5.48
N ASN A 221 -23.84 13.01 -5.88
CA ASN A 221 -24.82 12.11 -6.49
C ASN A 221 -26.00 11.80 -5.56
N TRP A 222 -25.75 11.63 -4.25
CA TRP A 222 -26.82 11.44 -3.29
C TRP A 222 -27.63 12.72 -3.09
N TYR A 223 -26.97 13.87 -3.09
CA TYR A 223 -27.65 15.16 -2.97
C TYR A 223 -28.53 15.43 -4.18
N GLU A 224 -28.06 15.18 -5.40
CA GLU A 224 -28.85 15.35 -6.63
C GLU A 224 -30.06 14.41 -6.65
N LYS A 225 -29.89 13.14 -6.25
CA LYS A 225 -31.01 12.19 -6.12
C LYS A 225 -32.00 12.55 -5.01
N ASP A 226 -31.53 13.20 -3.95
CA ASP A 226 -32.37 13.61 -2.81
C ASP A 226 -32.92 15.04 -2.98
N LYS A 227 -32.44 15.85 -3.93
CA LYS A 227 -32.81 17.27 -4.11
C LYS A 227 -34.31 17.42 -4.42
N ASP A 228 -34.87 16.50 -5.19
CA ASP A 228 -36.31 16.48 -5.49
C ASP A 228 -37.14 16.03 -4.28
N LYS A 229 -36.62 15.09 -3.46
CA LYS A 229 -37.27 14.68 -2.20
C LYS A 229 -37.18 15.76 -1.11
N LEU A 230 -36.11 16.56 -1.10
CA LEU A 230 -35.91 17.69 -0.18
C LEU A 230 -36.72 18.94 -0.58
N ARG A 231 -37.04 19.13 -1.87
CA ARG A 231 -37.99 20.16 -2.35
C ARG A 231 -39.43 19.86 -1.94
N HIS A 232 -39.85 18.59 -1.97
CA HIS A 232 -41.23 18.20 -1.59
C HIS A 232 -41.50 18.25 -0.08
N GLN A 233 -40.48 18.16 0.78
CA GLN A 233 -40.66 18.34 2.23
C GLN A 233 -40.85 19.80 2.66
N GLY A 234 -40.48 20.77 1.80
CA GLY A 234 -40.73 22.20 2.01
C GLY A 234 -42.13 22.68 1.55
N LEU A 235 -42.76 21.96 0.62
CA LEU A 235 -44.11 22.30 0.12
C LEU A 235 -45.22 21.65 0.95
N ASN A 236 -45.00 20.46 1.52
CA ASN A 236 -45.99 19.80 2.40
C ASN A 236 -46.08 20.38 3.82
N LYS A 237 -45.27 21.40 4.17
CA LYS A 237 -45.45 22.17 5.42
C LYS A 237 -46.16 23.52 5.21
N LYS A 238 -46.56 23.85 3.97
CA LYS A 238 -47.27 25.10 3.63
C LYS A 238 -48.73 24.92 3.19
N MET A 239 -49.31 23.72 3.31
CA MET A 239 -50.74 23.47 3.09
C MET A 239 -51.32 22.65 4.25
N ASN A 240 -51.47 23.28 5.42
CA ASN A 240 -52.38 22.83 6.47
C ASN A 240 -52.65 23.95 7.50
N TYR A 241 -53.39 24.95 7.05
CA TYR A 241 -54.30 25.87 7.76
C TYR A 241 -55.16 26.41 6.59
N ASP A 242 -56.45 26.12 6.40
CA ASP A 242 -57.56 25.87 7.31
C ASP A 242 -58.56 24.89 6.66
N VAL A 243 -59.02 23.89 7.43
CA VAL A 243 -60.38 23.37 7.31
C VAL A 243 -60.87 23.04 8.72
N GLY A 244 -61.87 23.78 9.20
CA GLY A 244 -62.91 23.20 10.06
C GLY A 244 -63.18 23.85 11.42
N GLU A 245 -63.90 24.96 11.42
CA GLU A 245 -65.01 25.23 12.35
C GLU A 245 -66.15 25.78 11.46
N SER A 246 -67.44 25.50 11.61
CA SER A 246 -68.26 24.59 12.41
C SER A 246 -69.65 24.72 11.79
N LEU A 247 -70.40 23.62 11.66
CA LEU A 247 -71.87 23.62 11.71
C LEU A 247 -72.27 22.42 12.57
#